data_AF-A0A4Q4CJB3-F1
#
_entry.id   AF-A0A4Q4CJB3-F1
#
_cell.length_a   1.000
_cell.length_b   1.000
_cell.length_c   1.000
_cell.angle_alpha   90.00
_cell.angle_beta   90.00
_cell.angle_gamma   90.00
#
_symmetry.space_group_name_H-M   'P 1'
#
loop_
_entity.id
_entity.type
_entity.pdbx_description
1 polymer ?
#
loop_
_entity_poly.entity_id
_entity_poly.type
_entity_poly.pdbx_seq_one_letter_code
_entity_poly.pdbx_strand_id
1 'polypeptide(L)'
;MLPAVAEAQPGPESGGPSSLTFTELPHQLSQRDAVAPGHEIQVVIRWGDPVLADAPPFNPLVATAADQARQFGYNNDYLDYFPLPHGSANSEHGLLVVNHEYTNTNLMFPGLGAGRAAAQKASAEQVAVEMAAHGLSVVELH
;
A
#
# COMPACT_ATOMS: atom_id res chain seq x y z
N MET A 1 -12.49 -18.65 -17.85
CA MET A 1 -13.87 -18.16 -17.64
C MET A 1 -13.83 -17.35 -16.36
N LEU A 2 -13.95 -16.03 -16.44
CA LEU A 2 -14.05 -15.18 -15.23
C LEU A 2 -15.36 -15.56 -14.51
N PRO A 3 -15.38 -15.59 -13.16
CA PRO A 3 -16.63 -15.80 -12.44
C PRO A 3 -17.63 -14.69 -12.81
N ALA A 4 -18.92 -15.03 -12.84
CA ALA A 4 -19.97 -14.05 -13.01
C ALA A 4 -19.88 -13.03 -11.85
N VAL A 5 -20.09 -11.75 -12.16
CA VAL A 5 -20.22 -10.70 -11.15
C VAL A 5 -21.40 -11.07 -10.27
N ALA A 6 -21.15 -11.22 -8.96
CA ALA A 6 -22.21 -11.50 -8.00
C ALA A 6 -23.19 -10.32 -7.98
N GLU A 7 -24.49 -10.60 -7.95
CA GLU A 7 -25.52 -9.57 -7.80
C GLU A 7 -25.38 -8.88 -6.43
N ALA A 8 -25.37 -7.55 -6.45
CA ALA A 8 -25.37 -6.73 -5.25
C ALA A 8 -26.62 -7.04 -4.40
N GLN A 9 -26.42 -7.33 -3.11
CA GLN A 9 -27.54 -7.47 -2.18
C GLN A 9 -28.17 -6.10 -1.87
N PRO A 10 -29.49 -6.04 -1.59
CA PRO A 10 -30.14 -4.81 -1.16
C PRO A 10 -29.48 -4.27 0.12
N GLY A 11 -29.24 -2.95 0.14
CA GLY A 11 -28.68 -2.25 1.29
C GLY A 11 -29.61 -2.30 2.50
N PRO A 12 -29.11 -2.02 3.72
CA PRO A 12 -29.88 -2.18 4.94
C PRO A 12 -31.14 -1.31 4.97
N GLU A 13 -32.19 -1.84 5.59
CA GLU A 13 -33.37 -1.08 6.00
C GLU A 13 -32.95 -0.01 7.03
N SER A 14 -33.57 1.18 6.94
CA SER A 14 -33.20 2.41 7.65
C SER A 14 -32.60 2.19 9.05
N GLY A 15 -31.28 2.32 9.13
CA GLY A 15 -30.48 2.13 10.34
C GLY A 15 -30.81 3.14 11.43
N GLY A 16 -30.47 2.80 12.68
CA GLY A 16 -30.64 3.65 13.87
C GLY A 16 -29.87 4.98 13.79
N PRO A 17 -29.68 5.70 14.92
CA PRO A 17 -29.08 7.03 14.91
C PRO A 17 -27.58 6.97 14.57
N SER A 18 -27.27 6.84 13.28
CA SER A 18 -25.93 6.91 12.72
C SER A 18 -25.60 8.36 12.40
N SER A 19 -24.39 8.81 12.76
CA SER A 19 -23.85 10.10 12.32
C SER A 19 -23.20 10.01 10.93
N LEU A 20 -23.15 8.82 10.32
CA LEU A 20 -22.57 8.63 9.00
C LEU A 20 -23.53 9.11 7.91
N THR A 21 -23.02 9.90 6.98
CA THR A 21 -23.82 10.58 5.94
C THR A 21 -23.65 9.97 4.55
N PHE A 22 -22.85 8.91 4.40
CA PHE A 22 -22.61 8.25 3.11
C PHE A 22 -23.51 7.03 2.94
N THR A 23 -23.88 6.73 1.70
CA THR A 23 -24.59 5.51 1.35
C THR A 23 -23.66 4.30 1.46
N GLU A 24 -24.08 3.28 2.19
CA GLU A 24 -23.35 2.02 2.30
C GLU A 24 -23.14 1.36 0.93
N LEU A 25 -21.96 0.75 0.76
CA LEU A 25 -21.60 0.05 -0.46
C LEU A 25 -22.14 -1.39 -0.45
N PRO A 26 -22.63 -1.89 -1.58
CA PRO A 26 -22.92 -3.31 -1.71
C PRO A 26 -21.64 -4.14 -1.66
N HIS A 27 -21.71 -5.32 -1.06
CA HIS A 27 -20.63 -6.29 -1.14
C HIS A 27 -20.39 -6.71 -2.59
N GLN A 28 -19.13 -6.76 -3.00
CA GLN A 28 -18.73 -7.15 -4.35
C GLN A 28 -17.40 -7.89 -4.37
N LEU A 29 -17.22 -8.76 -5.37
CA LEU A 29 -15.93 -9.34 -5.72
C LEU A 29 -15.43 -8.65 -6.99
N SER A 30 -14.56 -7.65 -6.81
CA SER A 30 -14.01 -6.84 -7.89
C SER A 30 -12.49 -6.76 -7.77
N GLN A 31 -11.80 -6.51 -8.89
CA GLN A 31 -10.37 -6.22 -8.92
C GLN A 31 -10.05 -4.76 -8.57
N ARG A 32 -11.09 -3.93 -8.39
CA ARG A 32 -10.98 -2.52 -8.03
C ARG A 32 -11.71 -2.25 -6.74
N ASP A 33 -11.16 -1.30 -5.99
CA ASP A 33 -11.81 -0.74 -4.82
C ASP A 33 -13.13 -0.05 -5.21
N ALA A 34 -14.08 -0.06 -4.28
CA ALA A 34 -15.31 0.72 -4.37
C ALA A 34 -15.32 1.79 -3.28
N VAL A 35 -15.90 2.94 -3.61
CA VAL A 35 -16.06 4.07 -2.71
C VAL A 35 -17.48 4.61 -2.83
N ALA A 36 -18.03 5.14 -1.74
CA ALA A 36 -19.38 5.68 -1.72
C ALA A 36 -19.55 6.83 -2.73
N PRO A 37 -20.78 7.06 -3.26
CA PRO A 37 -21.03 8.20 -4.14
C PRO A 37 -20.52 9.53 -3.54
N GLY A 38 -19.91 10.36 -4.38
CA GLY A 38 -19.32 11.64 -3.96
C GLY A 38 -17.91 11.56 -3.36
N HIS A 39 -17.31 10.37 -3.30
CA HIS A 39 -15.94 10.15 -2.84
C HIS A 39 -15.05 9.64 -3.97
N GLU A 40 -13.74 9.75 -3.79
CA GLU A 40 -12.74 9.19 -4.69
C GLU A 40 -11.59 8.54 -3.91
N ILE A 41 -10.80 7.74 -4.60
CA ILE A 41 -9.58 7.11 -4.07
C ILE A 41 -8.41 7.64 -4.87
N GLN A 42 -7.39 8.11 -4.17
CA GLN A 42 -6.14 8.57 -4.76
C GLN A 42 -4.99 7.78 -4.15
N VAL A 43 -4.01 7.45 -4.98
CA VAL A 43 -2.80 6.80 -4.47
C VAL A 43 -1.81 7.89 -4.07
N VAL A 44 -1.43 7.89 -2.78
CA VAL A 44 -0.49 8.85 -2.20
C VAL A 44 0.95 8.45 -2.50
N ILE A 45 1.34 7.22 -2.16
CA ILE A 45 2.68 6.66 -2.39
C ILE A 45 2.59 5.13 -2.52
N ARG A 46 3.52 4.50 -3.25
CA ARG A 46 3.54 3.06 -3.57
C ARG A 46 4.91 2.47 -3.35
N TRP A 47 4.99 1.15 -3.20
CA TRP A 47 6.26 0.43 -3.20
C TRP A 47 7.15 0.86 -4.37
N GLY A 48 8.40 1.22 -4.06
CA GLY A 48 9.37 1.65 -5.06
C GLY A 48 9.40 3.14 -5.34
N ASP A 49 8.36 3.90 -4.94
CA ASP A 49 8.36 5.36 -5.09
C ASP A 49 9.54 5.98 -4.32
N PRO A 50 10.15 7.06 -4.84
CA PRO A 50 11.32 7.66 -4.22
C PRO A 50 10.97 8.30 -2.86
N VAL A 51 11.71 7.94 -1.81
CA VAL A 51 11.63 8.60 -0.50
C VAL A 51 12.76 9.61 -0.34
N LEU A 52 13.96 9.27 -0.85
CA LEU A 52 15.08 10.21 -0.92
C LEU A 52 15.21 10.80 -2.33
N ALA A 53 15.72 12.03 -2.41
CA ALA A 53 15.81 12.79 -3.66
C ALA A 53 16.67 12.14 -4.75
N ASP A 54 17.61 11.27 -4.37
CA ASP A 54 18.51 10.53 -5.25
C ASP A 54 18.11 9.05 -5.44
N ALA A 55 16.89 8.67 -5.03
CA ALA A 55 16.35 7.36 -5.31
C ALA A 55 16.17 7.17 -6.84
N PRO A 56 16.66 6.07 -7.42
CA PRO A 56 16.51 5.84 -8.85
C PRO A 56 15.05 5.50 -9.20
N PRO A 57 14.67 5.60 -10.48
CA PRO A 57 13.37 5.12 -10.94
C PRO A 57 13.15 3.66 -10.56
N PHE A 58 11.96 3.34 -10.04
CA PHE A 58 11.63 1.99 -9.62
C PHE A 58 11.67 1.01 -10.80
N ASN A 59 12.42 -0.08 -10.64
CA ASN A 59 12.45 -1.19 -11.58
C ASN A 59 12.55 -2.54 -10.83
N PRO A 60 11.43 -3.26 -10.66
CA PRO A 60 11.43 -4.50 -9.89
C PRO A 60 12.21 -5.64 -10.55
N LEU A 61 12.53 -5.55 -11.85
CA LEU A 61 13.26 -6.60 -12.57
C LEU A 61 14.76 -6.61 -12.30
N VAL A 62 15.32 -5.49 -11.83
CA VAL A 62 16.76 -5.33 -11.55
C VAL A 62 16.98 -4.61 -10.22
N ALA A 63 16.07 -4.80 -9.27
CA ALA A 63 16.12 -4.16 -7.97
C ALA A 63 17.41 -4.50 -7.21
N THR A 64 17.98 -3.51 -6.54
CA THR A 64 19.12 -3.69 -5.63
C THR A 64 18.75 -3.23 -4.22
N ALA A 65 19.37 -3.82 -3.20
CA ALA A 65 19.14 -3.43 -1.82
C ALA A 65 19.46 -1.95 -1.57
N ALA A 66 20.49 -1.43 -2.24
CA ALA A 66 20.86 -0.03 -2.16
C ALA A 66 19.73 0.86 -2.67
N ASP A 67 19.12 0.54 -3.81
CA ASP A 67 18.04 1.32 -4.39
C ASP A 67 16.77 1.24 -3.54
N GLN A 68 16.41 0.03 -3.10
CA GLN A 68 15.25 -0.20 -2.24
C GLN A 68 15.35 0.58 -0.92
N ALA A 69 16.54 0.72 -0.33
CA ALA A 69 16.75 1.47 0.91
C ALA A 69 16.46 2.99 0.78
N ARG A 70 16.32 3.51 -0.44
CA ARG A 70 15.97 4.92 -0.72
C ARG A 70 14.54 5.08 -1.24
N GLN A 71 13.82 3.97 -1.39
CA GLN A 71 12.47 3.89 -1.94
C GLN A 71 11.48 3.45 -0.87
N PHE A 72 10.20 3.70 -1.10
CA PHE A 72 9.13 3.25 -0.22
C PHE A 72 9.11 1.72 -0.18
N GLY A 73 8.92 1.15 1.01
CA GLY A 73 8.97 -0.29 1.26
C GLY A 73 7.76 -1.06 0.74
N TYR A 74 7.71 -2.35 1.05
CA TYR A 74 6.72 -3.30 0.53
C TYR A 74 5.71 -3.73 1.61
N ASN A 75 4.46 -3.95 1.21
CA ASN A 75 3.33 -4.24 2.11
C ASN A 75 3.29 -3.27 3.30
N ASN A 76 3.04 -2.01 2.97
CA ASN A 76 2.68 -1.05 3.99
C ASN A 76 1.42 -1.51 4.74
N ASP A 77 1.38 -1.25 6.05
CA ASP A 77 0.26 -1.61 6.90
C ASP A 77 -0.17 -0.39 7.74
N TYR A 78 0.28 -0.31 8.99
CA TYR A 78 0.07 0.83 9.87
C TYR A 78 0.73 2.11 9.36
N LEU A 79 0.01 3.21 9.52
CA LEU A 79 0.52 4.56 9.34
C LEU A 79 0.04 5.49 10.44
N ASP A 80 0.78 6.59 10.63
CA ASP A 80 0.36 7.73 11.43
C ASP A 80 0.73 9.04 10.72
N TYR A 81 -0.07 10.09 10.93
CA TYR A 81 0.12 11.40 10.33
C TYR A 81 0.43 12.43 11.41
N PHE A 82 1.54 13.14 11.23
CA PHE A 82 2.02 14.17 12.13
C PHE A 82 1.92 15.54 11.46
N PRO A 83 0.93 16.38 11.83
CA PRO A 83 0.75 17.71 11.26
C PRO A 83 1.99 18.59 11.41
N LEU A 84 2.27 19.37 10.37
CA LEU A 84 3.28 20.42 10.37
C LEU A 84 2.60 21.81 10.27
N PRO A 85 3.03 22.79 11.11
CA PRO A 85 4.03 22.67 12.16
C PRO A 85 3.55 21.78 13.33
N HIS A 86 4.51 21.21 14.07
CA HIS A 86 4.21 20.29 15.19
C HIS A 86 3.23 20.91 16.20
N GLY A 87 2.20 20.14 16.56
CA GLY A 87 1.13 20.57 17.46
C GLY A 87 -0.01 21.32 16.77
N SER A 88 0.06 21.53 15.46
CA SER A 88 -1.06 22.06 14.68
C SER A 88 -2.13 20.98 14.41
N ALA A 89 -3.31 21.43 14.01
CA ALA A 89 -4.37 20.60 13.46
C ALA A 89 -4.39 20.64 11.92
N ASN A 90 -3.25 20.94 11.29
CA ASN A 90 -3.15 21.04 9.84
C ASN A 90 -3.32 19.66 9.20
N SER A 91 -4.20 19.55 8.21
CA SER A 91 -4.41 18.32 7.43
C SER A 91 -3.83 18.38 6.02
N GLU A 92 -3.28 19.53 5.62
CA GLU A 92 -2.73 19.77 4.28
C GLU A 92 -1.20 19.68 4.25
N HIS A 93 -0.52 19.77 5.39
CA HIS A 93 0.94 19.68 5.44
C HIS A 93 1.39 18.91 6.68
N GLY A 94 2.14 17.82 6.48
CA GLY A 94 2.57 16.95 7.57
C GLY A 94 3.50 15.83 7.15
N LEU A 95 3.95 15.05 8.13
CA LEU A 95 4.73 13.84 7.93
C LEU A 95 3.83 12.60 8.03
N LEU A 96 3.89 11.74 7.01
CA LEU A 96 3.30 10.41 7.05
C LEU A 96 4.38 9.40 7.40
N VAL A 97 4.21 8.69 8.52
CA VAL A 97 5.08 7.61 8.96
C VAL A 97 4.38 6.29 8.68
N VAL A 98 5.01 5.39 7.93
CA VAL A 98 4.40 4.14 7.46
C VAL A 98 5.32 2.97 7.73
N ASN A 99 4.80 1.89 8.32
CA ASN A 99 5.56 0.65 8.48
C ASN A 99 5.52 -0.21 7.19
N HIS A 100 6.47 -1.13 7.06
CA HIS A 100 6.52 -2.14 6.00
C HIS A 100 6.72 -3.50 6.64
N GLU A 101 5.64 -4.28 6.73
CA GLU A 101 5.54 -5.41 7.65
C GLU A 101 6.27 -6.66 7.14
N TYR A 102 6.07 -7.00 5.85
CA TYR A 102 6.60 -8.23 5.26
C TYR A 102 6.78 -8.12 3.75
N THR A 103 7.53 -9.04 3.15
CA THR A 103 7.65 -9.17 1.69
C THR A 103 6.94 -10.39 1.14
N ASN A 104 6.54 -10.31 -0.14
CA ASN A 104 6.09 -11.46 -0.91
C ASN A 104 7.13 -11.79 -1.99
N THR A 105 8.09 -12.65 -1.68
CA THR A 105 9.22 -13.00 -2.57
C THR A 105 8.76 -13.37 -3.99
N ASN A 106 7.68 -14.14 -4.12
CA ASN A 106 7.14 -14.58 -5.41
C ASN A 106 6.49 -13.46 -6.23
N LEU A 107 6.12 -12.35 -5.60
CA LEU A 107 5.58 -11.16 -6.28
C LEU A 107 6.67 -10.14 -6.57
N MET A 108 7.72 -10.11 -5.75
CA MET A 108 8.86 -9.21 -5.96
C MET A 108 9.81 -9.71 -7.05
N PHE A 109 10.02 -11.03 -7.16
CA PHE A 109 10.99 -11.59 -8.10
C PHE A 109 10.38 -12.64 -9.04
N PRO A 110 10.53 -12.49 -10.37
CA PRO A 110 10.00 -13.44 -11.33
C PRO A 110 10.72 -14.79 -11.26
N GLY A 111 10.00 -15.86 -11.60
CA GLY A 111 10.59 -17.20 -11.81
C GLY A 111 10.79 -18.05 -10.55
N LEU A 112 10.51 -17.54 -9.35
CA LEU A 112 10.70 -18.30 -8.11
C LEU A 112 9.55 -19.29 -7.80
N GLY A 113 8.43 -19.18 -8.52
CA GLY A 113 7.22 -19.98 -8.29
C GLY A 113 6.23 -19.24 -7.40
N ALA A 114 5.41 -19.98 -6.63
CA ALA A 114 4.32 -19.39 -5.84
C ALA A 114 4.43 -19.73 -4.35
N GLY A 115 3.85 -18.85 -3.52
CA GLY A 115 3.74 -19.04 -2.08
C GLY A 115 5.10 -19.04 -1.36
N ARG A 116 5.08 -19.53 -0.12
CA ARG A 116 6.24 -19.50 0.79
C ARG A 116 7.46 -20.28 0.29
N ALA A 117 7.28 -21.22 -0.63
CA ALA A 117 8.37 -21.98 -1.22
C ALA A 117 9.29 -21.12 -2.11
N ALA A 118 8.83 -19.96 -2.59
CA ALA A 118 9.65 -19.03 -3.37
C ALA A 118 10.82 -18.46 -2.55
N ALA A 119 10.60 -18.17 -1.26
CA ALA A 119 11.64 -17.65 -0.36
C ALA A 119 12.86 -18.59 -0.25
N GLN A 120 12.65 -19.91 -0.35
CA GLN A 120 13.73 -20.90 -0.30
C GLN A 120 14.61 -20.93 -1.55
N LYS A 121 14.22 -20.23 -2.61
CA LYS A 121 14.95 -20.13 -3.88
C LYS A 121 15.55 -18.75 -4.11
N ALA A 122 15.30 -17.79 -3.22
CA ALA A 122 15.81 -16.45 -3.36
C ALA A 122 17.34 -16.43 -3.23
N SER A 123 18.01 -15.65 -4.07
CA SER A 123 19.44 -15.40 -3.92
C SER A 123 19.73 -14.50 -2.72
N ALA A 124 21.00 -14.43 -2.28
CA ALA A 124 21.39 -13.53 -1.21
C ALA A 124 21.09 -12.05 -1.56
N GLU A 125 21.25 -11.67 -2.82
CA GLU A 125 20.96 -10.32 -3.32
C GLU A 125 19.45 -10.02 -3.26
N GLN A 126 18.60 -10.99 -3.63
CA GLN A 126 17.15 -10.86 -3.53
C GLN A 126 16.70 -10.73 -2.07
N VAL A 127 17.26 -11.54 -1.17
CA VAL A 127 16.99 -11.44 0.27
C VAL A 127 17.43 -10.08 0.82
N ALA A 128 18.55 -9.52 0.35
CA ALA A 128 18.99 -8.19 0.75
C ALA A 128 18.03 -7.08 0.28
N VAL A 129 17.45 -7.21 -0.92
CA VAL A 129 16.37 -6.32 -1.39
C VAL A 129 15.15 -6.43 -0.48
N GLU A 130 14.74 -7.66 -0.13
CA GLU A 130 13.60 -7.87 0.77
C GLU A 130 13.84 -7.23 2.12
N MET A 131 15.00 -7.44 2.74
CA MET A 131 15.36 -6.81 4.01
C MET A 131 15.29 -5.28 3.95
N ALA A 132 15.77 -4.67 2.87
CA ALA A 132 15.72 -3.23 2.67
C ALA A 132 14.30 -2.70 2.44
N ALA A 133 13.35 -3.56 2.05
CA ALA A 133 11.94 -3.21 1.87
C ALA A 133 11.11 -3.26 3.16
N HIS A 134 11.67 -3.75 4.28
CA HIS A 134 11.01 -3.76 5.59
C HIS A 134 11.38 -2.52 6.42
N GLY A 135 10.63 -2.26 7.49
CA GLY A 135 10.95 -1.22 8.47
C GLY A 135 9.94 -0.08 8.41
N LEU A 136 10.42 1.16 8.32
CA LEU A 136 9.55 2.35 8.21
C LEU A 136 10.03 3.30 7.12
N SER A 137 9.09 3.97 6.47
CA SER A 137 9.32 5.17 5.66
C SER A 137 8.67 6.38 6.31
N VAL A 138 9.31 7.55 6.17
CA VAL A 138 8.76 8.84 6.56
C VAL A 138 8.74 9.73 5.33
N VAL A 139 7.58 10.25 4.96
CA VAL A 139 7.40 11.14 3.80
C VAL A 139 6.65 12.40 4.18
N GLU A 140 7.02 13.52 3.58
CA GLU A 140 6.33 14.80 3.75
C GLU A 140 5.21 14.94 2.71
N LEU A 141 4.02 15.34 3.15
CA LEU A 141 2.84 15.57 2.32
C LEU A 141 2.47 17.06 2.34
N HIS A 142 2.02 17.60 1.20
CA HIS A 142 1.64 19.00 0.99
C HIS A 142 0.39 19.12 0.11
#